data_AF-A0A955AAW7-F1
#
_entry.id   AF-A0A955AAW7-F1
#
_cell.length_a   1.000
_cell.length_b   1.000
_cell.length_c   1.000
_cell.angle_alpha   90.00
_cell.angle_beta   90.00
_cell.angle_gamma   90.00
#
_symmetry.space_group_name_H-M   'P 1'
#
loop_
_entity.id
_entity.type
_entity.pdbx_description
1 polymer ?
#
loop_
_entity_poly.entity_id
_entity_poly.type
_entity_poly.pdbx_seq_one_letter_code
_entity_poly.pdbx_strand_id
1 'polypeptide(L)'
;KLRVDHPELQLPQPSLCGLIRALLAAKDYPQAIPFLREHIERFVEQRISLQLNLAKLLLHLQQPRKAAEVLRGMQSEQLDATARGTWQQLAKHAQHQIDDGVMEISD
;
A
#
# COMPACT_ATOMS: atom_id res chain seq x y z
N LYS A 1 -23.30 -2.72 8.72
CA LYS A 1 -21.95 -2.44 8.18
C LYS A 1 -22.10 -1.41 7.07
N LEU A 2 -21.79 -0.15 7.33
CA LEU A 2 -21.87 0.93 6.35
C LEU A 2 -20.78 0.69 5.30
N ARG A 3 -21.15 0.23 4.11
CA ARG A 3 -20.33 0.39 2.92
C ARG A 3 -20.38 1.87 2.58
N VAL A 4 -19.25 2.55 2.74
CA VAL A 4 -19.07 3.91 2.24
C VAL A 4 -18.74 3.80 0.76
N ASP A 5 -19.75 3.44 -0.03
CA ASP A 5 -19.73 3.69 -1.47
C ASP A 5 -20.15 5.17 -1.61
N HIS A 6 -19.18 6.10 -1.62
CA HIS A 6 -19.41 7.50 -1.98
C HIS A 6 -18.97 7.73 -3.43
N PRO A 7 -19.83 7.49 -4.43
CA PRO A 7 -19.47 7.60 -5.84
C PRO A 7 -19.27 9.03 -6.37
N GLU A 8 -19.52 10.08 -5.57
CA GLU A 8 -19.62 11.46 -6.10
C GLU A 8 -18.55 12.46 -5.64
N LEU A 9 -17.58 12.06 -4.83
CA LEU A 9 -16.46 12.94 -4.45
C LEU A 9 -15.12 12.20 -4.55
N GLN A 10 -14.80 11.73 -5.76
CA GLN A 10 -13.44 11.32 -6.08
C GLN A 10 -12.52 12.54 -5.96
N LEU A 11 -11.71 12.60 -4.90
CA LEU A 11 -10.83 13.72 -4.67
C LEU A 11 -9.87 13.90 -5.87
N PRO A 12 -9.63 15.13 -6.33
CA PRO A 12 -8.53 15.42 -7.25
C PRO A 12 -7.19 14.94 -6.67
N GLN A 13 -6.24 14.56 -7.53
CA GLN A 13 -4.93 14.03 -7.11
C GLN A 13 -4.26 14.87 -6.00
N PRO A 14 -4.20 16.22 -6.08
CA PRO A 14 -3.56 17.02 -5.02
C PRO A 14 -4.28 16.90 -3.67
N SER A 15 -5.62 16.87 -3.67
CA SER A 15 -6.44 16.73 -2.46
C SER A 15 -6.30 15.33 -1.86
N LEU A 16 -6.27 14.29 -2.71
CA LEU A 16 -6.06 12.92 -2.27
C LEU A 16 -4.66 12.73 -1.65
N CYS A 17 -3.62 13.28 -2.28
CA CYS A 17 -2.26 13.32 -1.73
C CYS A 17 -2.21 14.03 -0.38
N GLY A 18 -2.90 15.17 -0.25
CA GLY A 18 -3.00 15.93 1.00
C GLY A 18 -3.62 15.11 2.12
N LEU A 19 -4.74 14.44 1.83
CA LEU A 19 -5.44 13.57 2.79
C LEU A 19 -4.57 12.38 3.21
N ILE A 20 -3.97 11.66 2.26
CA ILE A 20 -3.05 10.55 2.54
C ILE A 20 -1.91 11.01 3.45
N ARG A 21 -1.28 12.16 3.13
CA ARG A 21 -0.19 12.72 3.95
C ARG A 21 -0.66 13.03 5.37
N ALA A 22 -1.83 13.63 5.53
CA ALA A 22 -2.40 13.95 6.84
C ALA A 22 -2.66 12.68 7.68
N LEU A 23 -3.26 11.65 7.08
CA LEU A 23 -3.55 10.38 7.75
C LEU A 23 -2.27 9.64 8.15
N LEU A 24 -1.27 9.59 7.24
CA LEU A 24 0.04 9.00 7.54
C LEU A 24 0.77 9.76 8.65
N ALA A 25 0.72 11.10 8.66
CA ALA A 25 1.32 11.92 9.71
C ALA A 25 0.63 11.72 11.07
N ALA A 26 -0.69 11.53 11.06
CA ALA A 26 -1.48 11.18 12.24
C ALA A 26 -1.31 9.72 12.68
N LYS A 27 -0.55 8.90 11.92
CA LYS A 27 -0.43 7.44 12.10
C LYS A 27 -1.75 6.68 12.03
N ASP A 28 -2.76 7.27 11.38
CA ASP A 28 -4.05 6.63 11.13
C ASP A 28 -3.96 5.77 9.88
N TYR A 29 -3.19 4.69 9.99
CA TYR A 29 -2.90 3.78 8.89
C TYR A 29 -4.13 3.03 8.37
N PRO A 30 -5.06 2.53 9.22
CA PRO A 30 -6.28 1.91 8.74
C PRO A 30 -7.08 2.83 7.82
N GLN A 31 -7.20 4.12 8.16
CA GLN A 31 -7.87 5.09 7.29
C GLN A 31 -7.03 5.49 6.08
N ALA A 32 -5.70 5.50 6.15
CA ALA A 32 -4.84 5.85 5.02
C ALA A 32 -4.86 4.81 3.88
N ILE A 33 -5.00 3.52 4.21
CA ILE A 33 -4.88 2.41 3.25
C ILE A 33 -5.90 2.49 2.08
N PRO A 34 -7.19 2.72 2.30
CA PRO A 34 -8.16 2.89 1.22
C PRO A 34 -7.79 4.00 0.24
N PHE A 35 -7.37 5.17 0.74
CA PHE A 35 -6.98 6.30 -0.10
C PHE A 35 -5.67 6.04 -0.87
N LEU A 36 -4.71 5.32 -0.25
CA LEU A 36 -3.51 4.86 -0.95
C LEU A 36 -3.84 3.93 -2.12
N ARG A 37 -4.76 2.97 -1.92
CA ARG A 37 -5.21 2.05 -2.97
C ARG A 37 -5.92 2.78 -4.09
N GLU A 38 -6.81 3.71 -3.75
CA GLU A 38 -7.50 4.57 -4.70
C GLU A 38 -6.49 5.39 -5.54
N HIS A 39 -5.47 5.97 -4.90
CA HIS A 39 -4.46 6.72 -5.63
C HIS A 39 -3.67 5.83 -6.60
N ILE A 40 -3.27 4.64 -6.17
CA ILE A 40 -2.54 3.65 -7.00
C ILE A 40 -3.37 3.25 -8.23
N GLU A 41 -4.67 3.06 -8.04
CA GLU A 41 -5.60 2.69 -9.11
C GLU A 41 -5.79 3.83 -10.12
N ARG A 42 -6.07 5.05 -9.63
CA ARG A 42 -6.46 6.21 -10.45
C ARG A 42 -5.29 6.94 -11.10
N PHE A 43 -4.12 6.97 -10.48
CA PHE A 43 -2.99 7.80 -10.94
C PHE A 43 -1.75 6.93 -11.19
N VAL A 44 -1.31 6.91 -12.46
CA VAL A 44 -0.11 6.16 -12.88
C VAL A 44 1.15 6.83 -12.36
N GLU A 45 1.13 8.16 -12.25
CA GLU A 45 2.24 8.91 -11.68
C GLU A 45 2.47 8.48 -10.23
N GLN A 46 3.72 8.15 -9.90
CA GLN A 46 4.14 7.69 -8.57
C GLN A 46 3.56 6.33 -8.13
N ARG A 47 2.80 5.63 -8.99
CA ARG A 47 2.18 4.32 -8.68
C ARG A 47 3.17 3.35 -8.03
N ILE A 48 4.36 3.19 -8.62
CA ILE A 48 5.40 2.28 -8.11
C ILE A 48 5.83 2.68 -6.70
N SER A 49 6.14 3.96 -6.48
CA SER A 49 6.56 4.46 -5.17
C SER A 49 5.47 4.25 -4.12
N LEU A 50 4.20 4.51 -4.47
CA LEU A 50 3.07 4.29 -3.57
C LEU A 50 2.79 2.82 -3.31
N GLN A 51 2.95 1.93 -4.29
CA GLN A 51 2.84 0.48 -4.08
C GLN A 51 3.91 -0.02 -3.10
N LEU A 52 5.16 0.44 -3.23
CA LEU A 52 6.24 0.08 -2.29
C LEU A 52 5.96 0.62 -0.88
N ASN A 53 5.49 1.86 -0.76
CA ASN A 53 5.11 2.45 0.53
C ASN A 53 3.92 1.73 1.17
N LEU A 54 2.92 1.34 0.38
CA LEU A 54 1.78 0.55 0.85
C LEU A 54 2.24 -0.82 1.35
N ALA A 55 3.08 -1.53 0.59
CA ALA A 55 3.62 -2.82 1.01
C ALA A 55 4.43 -2.71 2.32
N LYS A 56 5.28 -1.68 2.44
CA LYS A 56 6.03 -1.40 3.67
C LYS A 56 5.10 -1.12 4.85
N LEU A 57 4.04 -0.33 4.65
CA LEU A 57 3.05 -0.04 5.67
C LEU A 57 2.31 -1.30 6.12
N LEU A 58 1.88 -2.16 5.19
CA LEU A 58 1.20 -3.41 5.50
C LEU A 58 2.08 -4.37 6.31
N LEU A 59 3.39 -4.44 6.01
CA LEU A 59 4.34 -5.20 6.83
C LEU A 59 4.51 -4.63 8.23
N HIS A 60 4.50 -3.29 8.38
CA HIS A 60 4.52 -2.65 9.70
C HIS A 60 3.28 -2.99 10.53
N LEU A 61 2.13 -3.18 9.87
CA LEU A 61 0.87 -3.58 10.49
C LEU A 61 0.72 -5.09 10.68
N GLN A 62 1.77 -5.88 10.46
CA GLN A 62 1.72 -7.35 10.51
C GLN A 62 0.65 -7.95 9.58
N GLN A 63 0.53 -7.37 8.37
CA GLN A 63 -0.33 -7.88 7.29
C GLN A 63 0.52 -8.36 6.10
N PRO A 64 1.41 -9.36 6.29
CA PRO A 64 2.37 -9.76 5.28
C PRO A 64 1.74 -10.37 4.02
N ARG A 65 0.58 -11.06 4.10
CA ARG A 65 -0.09 -11.56 2.88
C ARG A 65 -0.61 -10.43 2.01
N LYS A 66 -1.24 -9.42 2.61
CA LYS A 66 -1.68 -8.21 1.88
C LYS A 66 -0.49 -7.45 1.28
N ALA A 67 0.63 -7.37 2.00
CA ALA A 67 1.86 -6.79 1.46
C ALA A 67 2.38 -7.58 0.24
N ALA A 68 2.43 -8.91 0.34
CA ALA A 68 2.84 -9.79 -0.74
C ALA A 68 1.92 -9.72 -1.96
N GLU A 69 0.61 -9.53 -1.77
CA GLU A 69 -0.35 -9.28 -2.86
C GLU A 69 -0.04 -8.00 -3.63
N VAL A 70 0.21 -6.89 -2.91
CA VAL A 70 0.60 -5.61 -3.54
C VAL A 70 1.88 -5.80 -4.35
N LEU A 71 2.89 -6.45 -3.78
CA LEU A 71 4.18 -6.66 -4.43
C LEU A 71 4.08 -7.58 -5.66
N ARG A 72 3.25 -8.63 -5.61
CA ARG A 72 3.01 -9.53 -6.76
C ARG A 72 2.28 -8.83 -7.91
N GLY A 73 1.46 -7.82 -7.61
CA GLY A 73 0.78 -7.01 -8.62
C GLY A 73 1.68 -6.01 -9.35
N MET A 74 2.95 -5.85 -8.92
CA MET A 74 3.90 -4.96 -9.56
C MET A 74 4.59 -5.67 -10.74
N GLN A 75 4.63 -5.03 -11.91
CA GLN A 75 5.36 -5.53 -13.07
C GLN A 75 6.85 -5.25 -12.89
N SER A 76 7.66 -6.31 -12.71
CA SER A 76 9.08 -6.21 -12.38
C SER A 76 9.93 -5.49 -13.44
N GLU A 77 9.44 -5.50 -14.68
CA GLU A 77 10.01 -4.88 -15.87
C GLU A 77 9.88 -3.35 -15.84
N GLN A 78 8.89 -2.83 -15.10
CA GLN A 78 8.65 -1.39 -14.94
C GLN A 78 9.45 -0.79 -13.78
N LEU A 79 10.13 -1.61 -12.98
CA LEU A 79 10.91 -1.16 -11.84
C LEU A 79 12.31 -0.74 -12.28
N ASP A 80 12.70 0.48 -11.92
CA ASP A 80 14.11 0.88 -11.95
C ASP A 80 14.95 0.07 -10.94
N ALA A 81 16.27 0.20 -11.00
CA ALA A 81 17.18 -0.58 -10.16
C ALA A 81 16.94 -0.37 -8.65
N THR A 82 16.61 0.86 -8.23
CA THR A 82 16.37 1.22 -6.84
C THR A 82 15.05 0.65 -6.34
N ALA A 83 13.98 0.79 -7.13
CA ALA A 83 12.67 0.24 -6.86
C ALA A 83 12.71 -1.29 -6.82
N ARG A 84 13.48 -1.92 -7.72
CA ARG A 84 13.67 -3.38 -7.76
C ARG A 84 14.36 -3.89 -6.50
N GLY A 85 15.42 -3.23 -6.03
CA GLY A 85 16.09 -3.60 -4.79
C GLY A 85 15.15 -3.51 -3.59
N THR A 86 14.36 -2.43 -3.51
CA THR A 86 13.34 -2.26 -2.45
C THR A 86 12.26 -3.32 -2.53
N TRP A 87 11.73 -3.60 -3.72
CA TRP A 87 10.72 -4.63 -3.95
C TRP A 87 11.22 -6.01 -3.51
N GLN A 88 12.45 -6.40 -3.87
CA GLN A 88 13.04 -7.68 -3.47
C GLN A 88 13.16 -7.81 -1.95
N GLN A 89 13.61 -6.74 -1.28
CA GLN A 89 13.74 -6.73 0.18
C GLN A 89 12.37 -6.89 0.86
N LEU A 90 11.36 -6.14 0.42
CA LEU A 90 10.01 -6.22 0.97
C LEU A 90 9.37 -7.59 0.69
N ALA A 91 9.57 -8.15 -0.51
CA ALA A 91 9.04 -9.47 -0.87
C ALA A 91 9.64 -10.57 0.01
N LYS A 92 10.96 -10.53 0.24
CA LYS A 92 11.63 -11.47 1.15
C LYS A 92 11.13 -11.33 2.58
N HIS A 93 10.94 -10.10 3.07
CA HIS A 93 10.43 -9.84 4.42
C HIS A 93 8.99 -10.34 4.59
N ALA A 94 8.12 -10.08 3.61
CA ALA A 94 6.75 -10.57 3.62
C ALA A 94 6.70 -12.10 3.66
N GLN A 95 7.49 -12.77 2.80
CA GLN A 95 7.54 -14.22 2.77
C GLN A 95 8.02 -14.80 4.12
N HIS A 96 9.07 -14.23 4.70
CA HIS A 96 9.58 -14.67 6.00
C HIS A 96 8.51 -14.55 7.11
N GLN A 97 7.78 -13.43 7.20
CA GLN A 97 6.71 -13.29 8.19
C GLN A 97 5.55 -14.28 7.96
N ILE A 98 5.25 -14.63 6.70
CA ILE A 98 4.25 -15.66 6.37
C ILE A 98 4.72 -17.03 6.83
N ASP A 99 5.98 -17.38 6.54
CA ASP A 99 6.57 -18.67 6.86
C ASP A 99 6.71 -18.86 8.38
N ASP A 100 7.02 -17.79 9.11
CA ASP A 100 7.09 -17.75 10.57
C ASP A 100 5.70 -17.82 11.24
N GLY A 101 4.62 -17.82 10.45
CA GLY A 101 3.26 -17.97 10.95
C GLY A 101 2.73 -16.73 11.68
N VAL A 102 3.20 -15.53 11.32
CA VAL A 102 2.66 -14.28 11.88
C VAL A 102 1.14 -14.25 11.69
N MET A 103 0.42 -14.23 12.81
CA MET A 103 -1.04 -14.15 12.82
C MET A 103 -1.48 -12.75 12.40
N GLU A 104 -2.18 -12.67 11.27
CA GLU A 104 -2.66 -11.39 10.76
C GLU A 104 -3.83 -10.90 11.60
N ILE A 105 -3.67 -9.68 12.14
CA ILE A 105 -4.78 -8.97 12.75
C ILE A 105 -5.67 -8.48 11.62
N SER A 106 -6.78 -9.18 11.42
CA SER A 106 -7.82 -8.82 10.45
C SER A 106 -8.79 -7.87 11.13
N ASP A 107 -8.65 -6.57 10.86
CA ASP A 107 -9.72 -5.58 11.09
C ASP A 107 -10.69 -5.55 9.89
#